data_AF-A0A960HZ01-F1
#
_entry.id   AF-A0A960HZ01-F1
#
_cell.length_a   1.000
_cell.length_b   1.000
_cell.length_c   1.000
_cell.angle_alpha   90.00
_cell.angle_beta   90.00
_cell.angle_gamma   90.00
#
_symmetry.space_group_name_H-M   'P 1'
#
loop_
_entity.id
_entity.type
_entity.pdbx_description
1 polymer ?
#
loop_
_entity_poly.entity_id
_entity_poly.type
_entity_poly.pdbx_seq_one_letter_code
_entity_poly.pdbx_strand_id
1 'polypeptide(L)'
;MRIRSLLKDPKFGSIPLFLGTVALEAWYLKRQPTRGPIPRPDGPGLGAQQQFAALEPQHEPLKPYVGYRAEDAAASLAMGTGSLALNMVYDQMWHRIERRLYDKRLVDVGSGPLGWVVAVVGWDFIYYWEHRASHRVRLLWANHVNHHSSEYYNLTTALRQPWSDYLTRWFFLPLASVGVTPGLHQTAAGLNLLYQYWIHTEVIDRCPAPVETALNTASHHRVHHGSNQQYLDKNYGSIFIIWDRLFGTFEPERERPRYGLTKNIHTFNPVRIAFHELVAIGRDVRRAATWGDRLKAVFAPPGTKVRFQVDELAEPGGASPGQPGAIRPAPEHAALGLHA
;
A
#
# COMPACT_ATOMS: atom_id res chain seq x y z
N MET A 1 28.47 -19.84 27.83
CA MET A 1 27.78 -19.77 26.52
C MET A 1 28.63 -18.88 25.61
N ARG A 2 29.35 -19.46 24.62
CA ARG A 2 30.41 -18.76 23.86
C ARG A 2 29.79 -17.91 22.75
N ILE A 3 30.14 -16.62 22.66
CA ILE A 3 29.73 -15.64 21.63
C ILE A 3 29.80 -16.20 20.18
N ARG A 4 30.71 -17.14 19.90
CA ARG A 4 30.81 -17.83 18.61
C ARG A 4 29.59 -18.68 18.21
N SER A 5 28.72 -19.09 19.13
CA SER A 5 27.51 -19.85 18.78
C SER A 5 26.35 -18.95 18.34
N LEU A 6 26.35 -17.67 18.74
CA LEU A 6 25.34 -16.69 18.33
C LEU A 6 25.55 -16.26 16.86
N LEU A 7 26.79 -16.19 16.39
CA LEU A 7 27.14 -15.85 14.99
C LEU A 7 26.77 -16.93 13.96
N LYS A 8 26.38 -18.13 14.40
CA LYS A 8 25.92 -19.23 13.52
C LYS A 8 24.41 -19.30 13.40
N ASP A 9 23.66 -18.51 14.17
CA ASP A 9 22.22 -18.40 13.99
C ASP A 9 21.95 -17.53 12.75
N PRO A 10 21.28 -18.03 11.70
CA PRO A 10 20.96 -17.24 10.52
C PRO A 10 20.16 -15.97 10.84
N LYS A 11 19.47 -15.90 11.99
CA LYS A 11 18.78 -14.70 12.48
C LYS A 11 19.75 -13.62 12.98
N PHE A 12 20.96 -13.98 13.37
CA PHE A 12 21.98 -13.03 13.84
C PHE A 12 22.65 -12.26 12.70
N GLY A 13 22.59 -12.76 11.46
CA GLY A 13 23.10 -12.07 10.27
C GLY A 13 22.09 -11.13 9.60
N SER A 14 20.80 -11.40 9.73
CA SER A 14 19.75 -10.66 9.00
C SER A 14 19.45 -9.28 9.60
N ILE A 15 19.46 -9.13 10.94
CA ILE A 15 19.22 -7.83 11.59
C ILE A 15 20.35 -6.84 11.30
N PRO A 16 21.65 -7.17 11.48
CA PRO A 16 22.74 -6.26 11.10
C PRO A 16 22.74 -5.90 9.61
N LEU A 17 22.39 -6.85 8.73
CA LEU A 17 22.27 -6.58 7.29
C LEU A 17 21.14 -5.59 7.01
N PHE A 18 19.94 -5.83 7.57
CA PHE A 18 18.81 -4.91 7.44
C PHE A 18 19.17 -3.50 7.92
N LEU A 19 19.70 -3.37 9.14
CA LEU A 19 20.12 -2.08 9.69
C LEU A 19 21.20 -1.42 8.85
N GLY A 20 22.12 -2.22 8.29
CA GLY A 20 23.13 -1.77 7.33
C GLY A 20 22.50 -1.17 6.06
N THR A 21 21.48 -1.81 5.49
CA THR A 21 20.78 -1.30 4.29
C THR A 21 20.05 0.01 4.57
N VAL A 22 19.33 0.11 5.70
CA VAL A 22 18.64 1.34 6.11
C VAL A 22 19.63 2.48 6.36
N ALA A 23 20.73 2.21 7.08
CA ALA A 23 21.76 3.21 7.34
C ALA A 23 22.46 3.70 6.07
N LEU A 24 22.75 2.79 5.13
CA LEU A 24 23.35 3.12 3.84
C LEU A 24 22.40 3.96 2.98
N GLU A 25 21.11 3.60 2.93
CA GLU A 25 20.09 4.36 2.21
C GLU A 25 19.94 5.77 2.78
N ALA A 26 19.81 5.89 4.11
CA ALA A 26 19.72 7.18 4.79
C ALA A 26 20.96 8.06 4.56
N TRP A 27 22.16 7.46 4.62
CA TRP A 27 23.43 8.12 4.33
C TRP A 27 23.48 8.66 2.89
N TYR A 28 22.98 7.88 1.93
CA TYR A 28 22.96 8.26 0.52
C TYR A 28 21.96 9.38 0.27
N LEU A 29 20.70 9.21 0.69
CA LEU A 29 19.62 10.17 0.42
C LEU A 29 19.89 11.55 1.04
N LYS A 30 20.51 11.60 2.22
CA LYS A 30 20.89 12.87 2.89
C LYS A 30 21.89 13.70 2.08
N ARG A 31 22.67 13.08 1.19
CA ARG A 31 23.71 13.76 0.37
C ARG A 31 23.22 14.16 -1.01
N GLN A 32 21.97 13.87 -1.36
CA GLN A 32 21.46 14.18 -2.68
C GLN A 32 20.91 15.62 -2.73
N PRO A 33 21.33 16.43 -3.72
CA PRO A 33 21.12 17.88 -3.70
C PRO A 33 19.69 18.34 -4.01
N THR A 34 18.87 17.53 -4.69
CA THR A 34 17.43 17.65 -5.03
C THR A 34 17.18 16.82 -6.29
N ARG A 35 15.94 16.39 -6.57
CA ARG A 35 15.62 15.49 -7.70
C ARG A 35 15.54 16.25 -9.02
N GLY A 36 16.33 15.82 -10.01
CA GLY A 36 16.16 16.17 -11.44
C GLY A 36 14.85 15.63 -12.03
N PRO A 37 14.35 16.21 -13.15
CA PRO A 37 13.29 15.60 -13.94
C PRO A 37 13.74 14.21 -14.42
N ILE A 38 12.83 13.24 -14.40
CA ILE A 38 13.10 11.87 -14.89
C ILE A 38 13.18 11.94 -16.43
N PRO A 39 14.25 11.43 -17.07
CA PRO A 39 14.31 11.34 -18.51
C PRO A 39 13.11 10.55 -19.04
N ARG A 40 12.36 11.15 -19.98
CA ARG A 40 11.25 10.44 -20.63
C ARG A 40 11.82 9.22 -21.37
N PRO A 41 11.14 8.07 -21.36
CA PRO A 41 11.58 6.95 -22.17
C PRO A 41 11.39 7.32 -23.64
N ASP A 42 12.50 7.60 -24.33
CA ASP A 42 12.52 7.77 -25.79
C ASP A 42 12.23 6.40 -26.42
N GLY A 43 10.98 6.16 -26.81
CA GLY A 43 10.55 4.97 -27.53
C GLY A 43 9.58 5.35 -28.66
N PRO A 44 9.75 4.80 -29.88
CA PRO A 44 8.87 5.15 -30.98
C PRO A 44 7.49 4.48 -30.82
N GLY A 45 6.43 5.29 -30.83
CA GLY A 45 5.12 4.94 -31.39
C GLY A 45 4.26 3.90 -30.66
N LEU A 46 3.31 4.39 -29.85
CA LEU A 46 1.92 3.91 -29.93
C LEU A 46 1.05 5.16 -30.04
N GLY A 47 0.64 5.45 -31.28
CA GLY A 47 -0.12 6.62 -31.66
C GLY A 47 -1.49 6.66 -30.98
N ALA A 48 -1.60 7.40 -29.88
CA ALA A 48 -2.87 7.89 -29.35
C ALA A 48 -2.71 9.10 -28.39
N GLN A 49 -1.51 9.66 -28.22
CA GLN A 49 -1.25 10.73 -27.23
C GLN A 49 -1.01 12.12 -27.82
N GLN A 50 -1.04 12.29 -29.15
CA GLN A 50 -0.80 13.60 -29.78
C GLN A 50 -1.96 14.59 -29.69
N GLN A 51 -3.13 14.21 -29.14
CA GLN A 51 -4.27 15.14 -28.99
C GLN A 51 -4.29 15.96 -27.68
N PHE A 52 -3.38 15.71 -26.73
CA PHE A 52 -3.32 16.47 -25.47
C PHE A 52 -2.05 17.33 -25.30
N ALA A 53 -1.18 17.38 -26.31
CA ALA A 53 0.15 17.99 -26.22
C ALA A 53 0.17 19.54 -26.24
N ALA A 54 -0.97 20.22 -26.13
CA ALA A 54 -1.06 21.67 -26.33
C ALA A 54 -1.29 22.50 -25.04
N LEU A 55 -1.21 21.92 -23.83
CA LEU A 55 -1.55 22.66 -22.60
C LEU A 55 -0.58 22.54 -21.40
N GLU A 56 0.69 22.17 -21.57
CA GLU A 56 1.64 22.22 -20.44
C GLU A 56 2.86 23.10 -20.71
N PRO A 57 2.95 24.30 -20.10
CA PRO A 57 4.21 24.97 -19.92
C PRO A 57 4.93 24.41 -18.66
N GLN A 58 6.21 24.11 -18.86
CA GLN A 58 7.34 24.35 -17.95
C GLN A 58 7.72 23.22 -16.97
N HIS A 59 9.02 22.89 -17.00
CA HIS A 59 9.71 21.97 -16.12
C HIS A 59 9.23 22.13 -14.66
N GLU A 60 8.66 21.07 -14.09
CA GLU A 60 8.38 21.00 -12.66
C GLU A 60 9.66 21.35 -11.87
N PRO A 61 9.57 22.19 -10.81
CA PRO A 61 10.72 22.50 -9.98
C PRO A 61 11.30 21.22 -9.33
N LEU A 62 12.62 21.17 -9.17
CA LEU A 62 13.33 20.06 -8.53
C LEU A 62 12.73 19.81 -7.13
N LYS A 63 12.22 18.60 -6.89
CA LYS A 63 11.66 18.20 -5.59
C LYS A 63 12.77 17.62 -4.70
N PRO A 64 12.90 17.99 -3.42
CA PRO A 64 13.87 17.33 -2.54
C PRO A 64 13.52 15.84 -2.35
N TYR A 65 14.53 15.01 -2.09
CA TYR A 65 14.29 13.66 -1.58
C TYR A 65 13.62 13.77 -0.22
N VAL A 66 12.55 12.99 0.01
CA VAL A 66 11.86 13.05 1.31
C VAL A 66 12.71 12.40 2.39
N GLY A 67 13.47 11.36 2.02
CA GLY A 67 14.46 10.74 2.90
C GLY A 67 13.82 10.12 4.14
N TYR A 68 14.45 10.34 5.28
CA TYR A 68 14.04 9.79 6.56
C TYR A 68 13.61 10.88 7.53
N ARG A 69 12.50 10.63 8.22
CA ARG A 69 12.13 11.30 9.46
C ARG A 69 12.16 10.29 10.59
N ALA A 70 12.78 10.64 11.71
CA ALA A 70 13.04 9.69 12.80
C ALA A 70 11.74 9.17 13.43
N GLU A 71 10.75 10.05 13.65
CA GLU A 71 9.45 9.69 14.21
C GLU A 71 8.65 8.81 13.25
N ASP A 72 8.75 9.08 11.96
CA ASP A 72 8.11 8.27 10.92
C ASP A 72 8.72 6.86 10.85
N ALA A 73 10.06 6.77 10.80
CA ALA A 73 10.77 5.50 10.81
C ALA A 73 10.48 4.68 12.08
N ALA A 74 10.43 5.32 13.24
CA ALA A 74 10.04 4.68 14.50
C ALA A 74 8.59 4.17 14.45
N ALA A 75 7.67 4.94 13.87
CA ALA A 75 6.29 4.52 13.65
C ALA A 75 6.21 3.32 12.70
N SER A 76 6.95 3.30 11.59
CA SER A 76 7.04 2.16 10.68
C SER A 76 7.51 0.89 11.38
N LEU A 77 8.59 0.98 12.17
CA LEU A 77 9.14 -0.14 12.93
C LEU A 77 8.14 -0.65 13.99
N ALA A 78 7.45 0.26 14.68
CA ALA A 78 6.41 -0.09 15.65
C ALA A 78 5.21 -0.78 14.96
N MET A 79 4.78 -0.28 13.80
CA MET A 79 3.73 -0.90 12.98
C MET A 79 4.13 -2.32 12.56
N GLY A 80 5.33 -2.51 12.02
CA GLY A 80 5.83 -3.84 11.63
C GLY A 80 5.96 -4.80 12.82
N THR A 81 6.46 -4.32 13.96
CA THR A 81 6.57 -5.13 15.18
C THR A 81 5.20 -5.55 15.69
N GLY A 82 4.22 -4.64 15.73
CA GLY A 82 2.84 -4.94 16.11
C GLY A 82 2.16 -5.90 15.13
N SER A 83 2.42 -5.73 13.82
CA SER A 83 1.93 -6.62 12.78
C SER A 83 2.43 -8.05 13.00
N LEU A 84 3.73 -8.24 13.21
CA LEU A 84 4.30 -9.56 13.52
C LEU A 84 3.65 -10.19 14.76
N ALA A 85 3.52 -9.44 15.85
CA ALA A 85 2.93 -9.95 17.09
C ALA A 85 1.47 -10.39 16.93
N LEU A 86 0.65 -9.59 16.25
CA LEU A 86 -0.76 -9.90 16.02
C LEU A 86 -0.95 -11.00 14.98
N ASN A 87 -0.16 -10.98 13.90
CA ASN A 87 -0.23 -11.98 12.85
C ASN A 87 0.19 -13.35 13.35
N MET A 88 1.08 -13.49 14.33
CA MET A 88 1.38 -14.79 14.96
C MET A 88 0.15 -15.46 15.59
N VAL A 89 -0.83 -14.67 16.05
CA VAL A 89 -2.09 -15.19 16.59
C VAL A 89 -2.98 -15.68 15.45
N TYR A 90 -3.16 -14.86 14.41
CA TYR A 90 -4.02 -15.19 13.27
C TYR A 90 -3.43 -16.28 12.36
N ASP A 91 -2.12 -16.32 12.19
CA ASP A 91 -1.42 -17.30 11.34
C ASP A 91 -1.63 -18.72 11.84
N GLN A 92 -1.73 -18.95 13.15
CA GLN A 92 -2.07 -20.27 13.68
C GLN A 92 -3.47 -20.72 13.27
N MET A 93 -4.44 -19.80 13.27
CA MET A 93 -5.79 -20.08 12.80
C MET A 93 -5.80 -20.35 11.29
N TRP A 94 -5.20 -19.46 10.50
CA TRP A 94 -5.14 -19.59 9.05
C TRP A 94 -4.42 -20.85 8.60
N HIS A 95 -3.29 -21.18 9.23
CA HIS A 95 -2.54 -22.38 8.92
C HIS A 95 -3.34 -23.67 9.22
N ARG A 96 -4.21 -23.66 10.25
CA ARG A 96 -5.14 -24.78 10.49
C ARG A 96 -6.22 -24.88 9.41
N ILE A 97 -6.71 -23.76 8.89
CA ILE A 97 -7.70 -23.73 7.80
C ILE A 97 -7.04 -24.21 6.51
N GLU A 98 -5.88 -23.66 6.19
CA GLU A 98 -5.04 -24.02 5.05
C GLU A 98 -4.75 -25.52 5.01
N ARG A 99 -4.27 -26.12 6.11
CA ARG A 99 -4.02 -27.57 6.16
C ARG A 99 -5.27 -28.40 5.86
N ARG A 100 -6.41 -28.02 6.43
CA ARG A 100 -7.68 -28.73 6.16
C ARG A 100 -8.12 -28.62 4.70
N LEU A 101 -7.83 -27.50 4.04
CA LEU A 101 -8.08 -27.34 2.61
C LEU A 101 -7.09 -28.15 1.78
N TYR A 102 -5.81 -28.16 2.17
CA TYR A 102 -4.77 -28.95 1.52
C TYR A 102 -5.04 -30.46 1.61
N ASP A 103 -5.56 -30.94 2.74
CA ASP A 103 -5.97 -32.35 2.89
C ASP A 103 -7.12 -32.73 1.93
N LYS A 104 -7.89 -31.73 1.49
CA LYS A 104 -8.99 -31.85 0.51
C LYS A 104 -8.63 -31.27 -0.87
N ARG A 105 -7.34 -31.10 -1.15
CA ARG A 105 -6.86 -30.52 -2.41
C ARG A 105 -7.42 -31.27 -3.62
N LEU A 106 -7.71 -30.51 -4.68
CA LEU A 106 -8.22 -31.02 -5.94
C LEU A 106 -7.12 -31.63 -6.80
N VAL A 107 -5.91 -31.07 -6.69
CA VAL A 107 -4.71 -31.46 -7.42
C VAL A 107 -3.55 -31.47 -6.43
N ASP A 108 -2.54 -32.31 -6.68
CA ASP A 108 -1.29 -32.33 -5.93
C ASP A 108 -0.12 -31.93 -6.85
N VAL A 109 0.38 -30.71 -6.69
CA VAL A 109 1.56 -30.22 -7.43
C VAL A 109 2.89 -30.63 -6.79
N GLY A 110 2.84 -31.29 -5.63
CA GLY A 110 4.01 -31.73 -4.88
C GLY A 110 4.89 -30.60 -4.35
N SER A 111 6.09 -30.96 -3.89
CA SER A 111 7.11 -30.03 -3.37
C SER A 111 8.32 -29.85 -4.29
N GLY A 112 8.26 -30.40 -5.51
CA GLY A 112 9.32 -30.31 -6.51
C GLY A 112 9.35 -28.95 -7.25
N PRO A 113 10.14 -28.84 -8.33
CA PRO A 113 10.27 -27.59 -9.10
C PRO A 113 8.93 -27.02 -9.58
N LEU A 114 7.99 -27.87 -10.02
CA LEU A 114 6.66 -27.44 -10.42
C LEU A 114 5.88 -26.83 -9.26
N GLY A 115 5.85 -27.51 -8.11
CA GLY A 115 5.19 -27.00 -6.90
C GLY A 115 5.77 -25.64 -6.45
N TRP A 116 7.09 -25.46 -6.55
CA TRP A 116 7.75 -24.18 -6.30
C TRP A 116 7.30 -23.07 -7.24
N VAL A 117 7.28 -23.34 -8.55
CA VAL A 117 6.82 -22.37 -9.56
C VAL A 117 5.36 -22.00 -9.31
N VAL A 118 4.50 -23.00 -9.09
CA VAL A 118 3.07 -22.78 -8.78
C VAL A 118 2.91 -21.96 -7.50
N ALA A 119 3.71 -22.24 -6.47
CA ALA A 119 3.67 -21.49 -5.22
C ALA A 119 4.08 -20.02 -5.43
N VAL A 120 5.22 -19.75 -6.05
CA VAL A 120 5.73 -18.37 -6.21
C VAL A 120 4.86 -17.56 -7.18
N VAL A 121 4.60 -18.09 -8.37
CA VAL A 121 3.80 -17.40 -9.40
C VAL A 121 2.34 -17.29 -8.96
N GLY A 122 1.77 -18.35 -8.37
CA GLY A 122 0.40 -18.34 -7.89
C GLY A 122 0.20 -17.39 -6.72
N TRP A 123 1.15 -17.33 -5.77
CA TRP A 123 1.10 -16.35 -4.68
C TRP A 123 1.19 -14.92 -5.21
N ASP A 124 2.10 -14.64 -6.14
CA ASP A 124 2.24 -13.31 -6.73
C ASP A 124 1.00 -12.88 -7.54
N PHE A 125 0.38 -13.81 -8.26
CA PHE A 125 -0.87 -13.58 -8.98
C PHE A 125 -2.03 -13.29 -8.03
N ILE A 126 -2.17 -14.05 -6.94
CA ILE A 126 -3.20 -13.80 -5.93
C ILE A 126 -2.95 -12.47 -5.24
N TYR A 127 -1.69 -12.13 -4.95
CA TYR A 127 -1.32 -10.84 -4.39
C TYR A 127 -1.79 -9.69 -5.28
N TYR A 128 -1.59 -9.75 -6.60
CA TYR A 128 -2.10 -8.72 -7.51
C TYR A 128 -3.61 -8.45 -7.30
N TRP A 129 -4.42 -9.51 -7.19
CA TRP A 129 -5.87 -9.37 -7.01
C TRP A 129 -6.26 -8.92 -5.62
N GLU A 130 -5.61 -9.46 -4.57
CA GLU A 130 -5.81 -9.01 -3.20
C GLU A 130 -5.46 -7.53 -3.08
N HIS A 131 -4.30 -7.13 -3.59
CA HIS A 131 -3.79 -5.78 -3.52
C HIS A 131 -4.69 -4.80 -4.30
N ARG A 132 -5.12 -5.18 -5.52
CA ARG A 132 -6.12 -4.41 -6.27
C ARG A 132 -7.44 -4.30 -5.51
N ALA A 133 -7.92 -5.37 -4.88
CA ALA A 133 -9.14 -5.33 -4.07
C ALA A 133 -8.97 -4.41 -2.85
N SER A 134 -7.79 -4.42 -2.24
CA SER A 134 -7.39 -3.54 -1.13
C SER A 134 -7.38 -2.06 -1.53
N HIS A 135 -7.18 -1.70 -2.80
CA HIS A 135 -7.36 -0.30 -3.24
C HIS A 135 -8.80 0.03 -3.70
N ARG A 136 -9.63 -0.98 -3.99
CA ARG A 136 -10.94 -0.80 -4.66
C ARG A 136 -12.15 -1.10 -3.77
N VAL A 137 -11.95 -1.67 -2.59
CA VAL A 137 -12.98 -1.95 -1.59
C VAL A 137 -12.56 -1.29 -0.28
N ARG A 138 -13.33 -0.31 0.21
CA ARG A 138 -12.93 0.51 1.37
C ARG A 138 -12.60 -0.30 2.64
N LEU A 139 -13.32 -1.39 2.91
CA LEU A 139 -12.99 -2.27 4.03
C LEU A 139 -11.61 -2.91 3.90
N LEU A 140 -11.22 -3.34 2.70
CA LEU A 140 -9.90 -3.92 2.44
C LEU A 140 -8.83 -2.82 2.38
N TRP A 141 -9.18 -1.63 1.91
CA TRP A 141 -8.35 -0.42 2.02
C TRP A 141 -8.01 -0.10 3.47
N ALA A 142 -8.90 -0.34 4.42
CA ALA A 142 -8.59 -0.15 5.82
C ALA A 142 -7.45 -1.06 6.32
N ASN A 143 -7.18 -2.20 5.66
CA ASN A 143 -5.98 -2.99 5.90
C ASN A 143 -4.74 -2.37 5.26
N HIS A 144 -4.87 -1.70 4.12
CA HIS A 144 -3.73 -1.34 3.29
C HIS A 144 -3.31 0.14 3.38
N VAL A 145 -4.23 1.04 3.70
CA VAL A 145 -4.01 2.49 3.86
C VAL A 145 -2.85 2.82 4.81
N ASN A 146 -2.67 1.99 5.82
CA ASN A 146 -1.61 2.09 6.83
C ASN A 146 -0.24 2.11 6.15
N HIS A 147 -0.05 1.25 5.14
CA HIS A 147 1.19 1.13 4.39
C HIS A 147 1.49 2.40 3.58
N HIS A 148 0.45 2.96 2.95
CA HIS A 148 0.52 4.18 2.14
C HIS A 148 0.53 5.48 2.94
N SER A 149 0.23 5.45 4.25
CA SER A 149 0.05 6.68 5.03
C SER A 149 1.35 7.44 5.30
N SER A 150 2.49 6.90 4.91
CA SER A 150 3.79 7.53 5.06
C SER A 150 3.99 8.63 4.03
N GLU A 151 4.25 9.85 4.50
CA GLU A 151 4.71 10.93 3.61
C GLU A 151 6.20 10.75 3.25
N TYR A 152 6.91 9.87 3.96
CA TYR A 152 8.33 9.53 3.76
C TYR A 152 8.45 8.14 3.12
N TYR A 153 8.98 8.05 1.90
CA TYR A 153 9.15 6.78 1.20
C TYR A 153 10.61 6.34 1.23
N ASN A 154 10.88 5.23 1.93
CA ASN A 154 12.21 4.66 2.13
C ASN A 154 12.08 3.21 2.62
N LEU A 155 13.20 2.53 2.91
CA LEU A 155 13.17 1.11 3.30
C LEU A 155 12.36 0.83 4.57
N THR A 156 12.20 1.81 5.48
CA THR A 156 11.33 1.60 6.66
C THR A 156 9.85 1.62 6.30
N THR A 157 9.45 2.27 5.20
CA THR A 157 8.06 2.23 4.70
C THR A 157 7.59 0.80 4.42
N ALA A 158 8.49 -0.07 3.93
CA ALA A 158 8.22 -1.50 3.75
C ALA A 158 7.79 -2.19 5.05
N LEU A 159 8.23 -1.69 6.22
CA LEU A 159 7.89 -2.26 7.52
C LEU A 159 6.60 -1.71 8.10
N ARG A 160 5.97 -0.69 7.49
CA ARG A 160 4.67 -0.16 7.93
C ARG A 160 3.54 -1.12 7.52
N GLN A 161 3.58 -2.31 8.10
CA GLN A 161 2.66 -3.41 7.85
C GLN A 161 1.41 -3.28 8.74
N PRO A 162 0.24 -3.71 8.26
CA PRO A 162 -1.01 -3.55 8.99
C PRO A 162 -1.20 -4.61 10.07
N TRP A 163 -2.17 -4.34 10.94
CA TRP A 163 -2.53 -5.20 12.08
C TRP A 163 -3.81 -6.01 11.82
N SER A 164 -4.37 -5.85 10.63
CA SER A 164 -5.69 -6.35 10.23
C SER A 164 -5.64 -7.34 9.07
N ASP A 165 -4.52 -8.06 8.89
CA ASP A 165 -4.32 -9.00 7.77
C ASP A 165 -5.37 -10.11 7.71
N TYR A 166 -6.10 -10.36 8.80
CA TYR A 166 -7.27 -11.24 8.80
C TYR A 166 -8.34 -10.82 7.77
N LEU A 167 -8.37 -9.55 7.34
CA LEU A 167 -9.28 -9.04 6.31
C LEU A 167 -8.92 -9.54 4.90
N THR A 168 -7.68 -9.95 4.65
CA THR A 168 -7.16 -10.24 3.30
C THR A 168 -6.52 -11.62 3.18
N ARG A 169 -6.08 -12.24 4.29
CA ARG A 169 -5.35 -13.53 4.28
C ARG A 169 -6.11 -14.68 3.59
N TRP A 170 -7.44 -14.63 3.59
CA TRP A 170 -8.29 -15.64 2.96
C TRP A 170 -8.14 -15.69 1.42
N PHE A 171 -7.66 -14.62 0.78
CA PHE A 171 -7.40 -14.62 -0.68
C PHE A 171 -6.43 -15.71 -1.11
N PHE A 172 -5.53 -16.14 -0.22
CA PHE A 172 -4.46 -17.10 -0.51
C PHE A 172 -4.83 -18.56 -0.27
N LEU A 173 -6.02 -18.84 0.31
CA LEU A 173 -6.51 -20.20 0.54
C LEU A 173 -6.63 -21.07 -0.73
N PRO A 174 -6.93 -20.54 -1.93
CA PRO A 174 -6.97 -21.34 -3.15
C PRO A 174 -5.67 -22.09 -3.47
N LEU A 175 -4.51 -21.59 -3.03
CA LEU A 175 -3.22 -22.28 -3.22
C LEU A 175 -3.20 -23.64 -2.55
N ALA A 176 -3.77 -23.75 -1.34
CA ALA A 176 -3.90 -25.03 -0.64
C ALA A 176 -4.78 -26.01 -1.44
N SER A 177 -5.88 -25.51 -2.02
CA SER A 177 -6.81 -26.32 -2.81
C SER A 177 -6.21 -26.86 -4.12
N VAL A 178 -5.21 -26.19 -4.70
CA VAL A 178 -4.46 -26.66 -5.88
C VAL A 178 -3.19 -27.43 -5.51
N GLY A 179 -3.03 -27.78 -4.23
CA GLY A 179 -1.96 -28.67 -3.77
C GLY A 179 -0.62 -28.01 -3.51
N VAL A 180 -0.58 -26.69 -3.34
CA VAL A 180 0.61 -26.03 -2.78
C VAL A 180 0.71 -26.43 -1.31
N THR A 181 1.81 -27.07 -0.93
CA THR A 181 2.03 -27.47 0.47
C THR A 181 2.10 -26.22 1.37
N PRO A 182 1.68 -26.31 2.64
CA PRO A 182 1.78 -25.17 3.55
C PRO A 182 3.20 -24.61 3.72
N GLY A 183 4.22 -25.48 3.62
CA GLY A 183 5.62 -25.05 3.65
C GLY A 183 6.01 -24.23 2.42
N LEU A 184 5.58 -24.66 1.23
CA LEU A 184 5.81 -23.89 -0.01
C LEU A 184 5.05 -22.57 0.00
N HIS A 185 3.82 -22.54 0.49
CA HIS A 185 3.05 -21.30 0.61
C HIS A 185 3.78 -20.31 1.52
N GLN A 186 4.15 -20.71 2.74
CA GLN A 186 4.88 -19.83 3.65
C GLN A 186 6.21 -19.34 3.05
N THR A 187 6.90 -20.20 2.31
CA THR A 187 8.16 -19.80 1.67
C THR A 187 7.95 -18.84 0.52
N ALA A 188 6.91 -19.04 -0.31
CA ALA A 188 6.54 -18.11 -1.37
C ALA A 188 6.10 -16.74 -0.80
N ALA A 189 5.32 -16.74 0.28
CA ALA A 189 4.94 -15.52 1.00
C ALA A 189 6.16 -14.76 1.54
N GLY A 190 7.11 -15.47 2.15
CA GLY A 190 8.36 -14.87 2.66
C GLY A 190 9.26 -14.33 1.55
N LEU A 191 9.39 -15.06 0.44
CA LEU A 191 10.12 -14.59 -0.74
C LEU A 191 9.48 -13.32 -1.32
N ASN A 192 8.16 -13.30 -1.40
CA ASN A 192 7.42 -12.15 -1.90
C ASN A 192 7.61 -10.92 -1.00
N LEU A 193 7.49 -11.09 0.32
CA LEU A 193 7.75 -10.03 1.30
C LEU A 193 9.18 -9.48 1.19
N LEU A 194 10.17 -10.37 1.05
CA LEU A 194 11.58 -9.99 0.87
C LEU A 194 11.79 -9.23 -0.45
N TYR A 195 11.13 -9.64 -1.53
CA TYR A 195 11.19 -8.93 -2.79
C TYR A 195 10.61 -7.51 -2.64
N GLN A 196 9.46 -7.38 -2.00
CA GLN A 196 8.83 -6.08 -1.81
C GLN A 196 9.67 -5.15 -0.94
N TYR A 197 10.45 -5.66 0.01
CA TYR A 197 11.31 -4.82 0.86
C TYR A 197 12.22 -3.88 0.05
N TRP A 198 12.98 -4.40 -0.93
CA TRP A 198 14.04 -3.61 -1.58
C TRP A 198 13.51 -2.56 -2.58
N ILE A 199 12.30 -2.73 -3.11
CA ILE A 199 11.67 -1.77 -4.03
C ILE A 199 11.10 -0.54 -3.30
N HIS A 200 11.07 -0.53 -1.96
CA HIS A 200 10.73 0.64 -1.15
C HIS A 200 11.91 1.59 -1.00
N THR A 201 12.35 2.18 -2.10
CA THR A 201 13.48 3.10 -2.07
C THR A 201 13.37 4.18 -3.13
N GLU A 202 13.98 5.32 -2.84
CA GLU A 202 14.22 6.38 -3.83
C GLU A 202 15.64 6.36 -4.39
N VAL A 203 16.51 5.46 -3.90
CA VAL A 203 17.92 5.38 -4.33
C VAL A 203 18.03 4.84 -5.76
N ILE A 204 17.20 3.86 -6.10
CA ILE A 204 17.19 3.24 -7.42
C ILE A 204 16.21 4.02 -8.29
N ASP A 205 16.72 4.80 -9.24
CA ASP A 205 15.85 5.57 -10.13
C ASP A 205 15.10 4.63 -11.10
N ARG A 206 15.78 4.07 -12.09
CA ARG A 206 15.17 3.10 -13.02
C ARG A 206 16.10 1.93 -13.26
N CYS A 207 15.50 0.76 -13.46
CA CYS A 207 16.21 -0.43 -13.89
C CYS A 207 16.30 -0.48 -15.43
N PRO A 208 17.16 -1.35 -15.99
CA PRO A 208 17.19 -1.60 -17.43
C PRO A 208 15.82 -2.05 -17.97
N ALA A 209 15.49 -1.67 -19.21
CA ALA A 209 14.18 -1.90 -19.80
C ALA A 209 13.64 -3.35 -19.72
N PRO A 210 14.46 -4.42 -19.89
CA PRO A 210 13.96 -5.78 -19.71
C PRO A 210 13.46 -6.06 -18.28
N VAL A 211 14.13 -5.50 -17.28
CA VAL A 211 13.74 -5.61 -15.87
C VAL A 211 12.44 -4.85 -15.62
N GLU A 212 12.35 -3.60 -16.10
CA GLU A 212 11.14 -2.77 -15.98
C GLU A 212 9.94 -3.37 -16.75
N THR A 213 10.19 -4.24 -17.73
CA THR A 213 9.10 -4.88 -18.48
C THR A 213 8.48 -6.03 -17.68
N ALA A 214 9.30 -6.82 -16.99
CA ALA A 214 8.88 -8.07 -16.36
C ALA A 214 8.65 -7.97 -14.85
N LEU A 215 9.45 -7.16 -14.16
CA LEU A 215 9.50 -7.09 -12.71
C LEU A 215 8.95 -5.77 -12.17
N ASN A 216 8.34 -5.82 -10.99
CA ASN A 216 8.05 -4.61 -10.23
C ASN A 216 9.39 -4.06 -9.70
N THR A 217 9.64 -2.78 -9.95
CA THR A 217 10.90 -2.11 -9.63
C THR A 217 10.65 -1.00 -8.64
N ALA A 218 11.71 -0.39 -8.10
CA ALA A 218 11.56 0.78 -7.24
C ALA A 218 10.78 1.93 -7.92
N SER A 219 10.94 2.12 -9.23
CA SER A 219 10.18 3.09 -10.04
C SER A 219 8.68 2.79 -10.07
N HIS A 220 8.31 1.55 -10.38
CA HIS A 220 6.92 1.12 -10.41
C HIS A 220 6.26 1.20 -9.03
N HIS A 221 6.99 0.82 -7.97
CA HIS A 221 6.45 0.83 -6.62
C HIS A 221 6.35 2.24 -6.02
N ARG A 222 7.23 3.17 -6.42
CA ARG A 222 7.03 4.60 -6.12
C ARG A 222 5.76 5.16 -6.72
N VAL A 223 5.47 4.81 -7.99
CA VAL A 223 4.19 5.19 -8.64
C VAL A 223 3.02 4.64 -7.83
N HIS A 224 3.08 3.36 -7.45
CA HIS A 224 2.05 2.74 -6.64
C HIS A 224 1.79 3.50 -5.32
N HIS A 225 2.85 3.96 -4.66
CA HIS A 225 2.78 4.77 -3.44
C HIS A 225 2.44 6.25 -3.67
N GLY A 226 2.25 6.67 -4.92
CA GLY A 226 1.95 8.04 -5.28
C GLY A 226 0.51 8.45 -5.02
N SER A 227 0.34 9.61 -4.39
CA SER A 227 -0.95 10.31 -4.22
C SER A 227 -1.27 11.28 -5.36
N ASN A 228 -0.42 11.37 -6.39
CA ASN A 228 -0.68 12.13 -7.60
C ASN A 228 -1.89 11.54 -8.32
N GLN A 229 -2.75 12.39 -8.89
CA GLN A 229 -3.97 11.94 -9.54
C GLN A 229 -3.74 10.88 -10.64
N GLN A 230 -2.63 10.98 -11.39
CA GLN A 230 -2.30 10.00 -12.43
C GLN A 230 -1.84 8.63 -11.90
N TYR A 231 -1.41 8.57 -10.64
CA TYR A 231 -0.83 7.37 -10.03
C TYR A 231 -1.79 6.62 -9.10
N LEU A 232 -2.95 7.21 -8.80
CA LEU A 232 -3.99 6.55 -8.03
C LEU A 232 -4.43 5.26 -8.72
N ASP A 233 -4.60 4.20 -7.93
CA ASP A 233 -5.10 2.91 -8.39
C ASP A 233 -4.22 2.26 -9.49
N LYS A 234 -2.89 2.41 -9.43
CA LYS A 234 -1.91 1.85 -10.38
C LYS A 234 -0.89 0.90 -9.73
N ASN A 235 -0.32 0.01 -10.56
CA ASN A 235 0.84 -0.84 -10.25
C ASN A 235 0.66 -1.73 -8.99
N TYR A 236 -0.23 -2.70 -9.03
CA TYR A 236 -0.54 -3.59 -7.89
C TYR A 236 0.36 -4.83 -7.78
N GLY A 237 1.14 -5.17 -8.80
CA GLY A 237 1.98 -6.37 -8.81
C GLY A 237 3.02 -6.35 -7.69
N SER A 238 3.37 -7.50 -7.13
CA SER A 238 4.43 -7.59 -6.13
C SER A 238 5.78 -7.85 -6.79
N ILE A 239 6.06 -9.08 -7.25
CA ILE A 239 7.30 -9.43 -7.94
C ILE A 239 7.18 -9.09 -9.42
N PHE A 240 6.08 -9.50 -10.06
CA PHE A 240 5.89 -9.33 -11.49
C PHE A 240 4.98 -8.15 -11.80
N ILE A 241 5.51 -7.15 -12.52
CA ILE A 241 4.70 -6.03 -13.04
C ILE A 241 3.83 -6.46 -14.24
N ILE A 242 4.07 -7.67 -14.75
CA ILE A 242 3.36 -8.27 -15.87
C ILE A 242 1.85 -8.28 -15.61
N TRP A 243 1.40 -8.57 -14.39
CA TRP A 243 -0.04 -8.56 -14.06
C TRP A 243 -0.69 -7.20 -14.33
N ASP A 244 -0.04 -6.10 -13.96
CA ASP A 244 -0.54 -4.76 -14.25
C ASP A 244 -0.63 -4.46 -15.74
N ARG A 245 0.30 -4.98 -16.52
CA ARG A 245 0.29 -4.84 -17.98
C ARG A 245 -0.87 -5.65 -18.59
N LEU A 246 -1.08 -6.89 -18.14
CA LEU A 246 -2.18 -7.73 -18.64
C LEU A 246 -3.56 -7.16 -18.27
N PHE A 247 -3.71 -6.65 -17.05
CA PHE A 247 -5.01 -6.22 -16.52
C PHE A 247 -5.25 -4.71 -16.59
N GLY A 248 -4.38 -3.96 -17.29
CA GLY A 248 -4.58 -2.56 -17.65
C GLY A 248 -4.39 -1.57 -16.49
N THR A 249 -3.57 -1.91 -15.49
CA THR A 249 -3.32 -1.09 -14.31
C THR A 249 -1.89 -0.54 -14.23
N PHE A 250 -1.07 -0.81 -15.26
CA PHE A 250 0.30 -0.31 -15.35
C PHE A 250 0.35 1.21 -15.62
N GLU A 251 1.22 1.91 -14.90
CA GLU A 251 1.61 3.30 -15.17
C GLU A 251 3.12 3.48 -14.89
N PRO A 252 3.92 3.99 -15.85
CA PRO A 252 5.33 4.29 -15.61
C PRO A 252 5.51 5.58 -14.79
N GLU A 253 6.66 5.70 -14.08
CA GLU A 253 6.98 6.91 -13.32
C GLU A 253 7.35 8.10 -14.25
N ARG A 254 6.37 8.88 -14.69
CA ARG A 254 6.58 10.05 -15.56
C ARG A 254 7.06 11.29 -14.81
N GLU A 255 6.49 11.52 -13.63
CA GLU A 255 6.88 12.55 -12.67
C GLU A 255 7.20 11.91 -11.32
N ARG A 256 7.97 12.62 -10.48
CA ARG A 256 8.27 12.14 -9.13
C ARG A 256 7.01 12.12 -8.27
N PRO A 257 6.65 10.98 -7.66
CA PRO A 257 5.46 10.88 -6.83
C PRO A 257 5.52 11.76 -5.58
N ARG A 258 4.34 12.24 -5.16
CA ARG A 258 4.06 12.76 -3.83
C ARG A 258 3.52 11.61 -2.99
N TYR A 259 4.20 11.25 -1.91
CA TYR A 259 3.80 10.15 -1.04
C TYR A 259 2.79 10.59 0.02
N GLY A 260 2.25 9.61 0.72
CA GLY A 260 1.17 9.77 1.68
C GLY A 260 -0.19 9.51 1.04
N LEU A 261 -1.24 9.89 1.76
CA LEU A 261 -2.62 9.77 1.32
C LEU A 261 -3.05 11.04 0.60
N THR A 262 -4.12 10.95 -0.20
CA THR A 262 -4.81 12.15 -0.72
C THR A 262 -5.35 13.05 0.40
N LYS A 263 -5.53 12.49 1.61
CA LYS A 263 -5.82 13.21 2.86
C LYS A 263 -4.99 12.60 4.00
N ASN A 264 -3.89 13.26 4.36
CA ASN A 264 -2.96 12.74 5.37
C ASN A 264 -3.55 12.74 6.79
N ILE A 265 -3.07 11.79 7.60
CA ILE A 265 -3.53 11.58 8.99
C ILE A 265 -2.69 12.31 10.04
N HIS A 266 -1.56 12.90 9.62
CA HIS A 266 -0.66 13.75 10.43
C HIS A 266 -0.40 13.21 11.86
N THR A 267 0.02 11.94 11.97
CA THR A 267 0.30 11.28 13.25
C THR A 267 1.39 10.21 13.10
N PHE A 268 2.20 10.03 14.15
CA PHE A 268 3.17 8.93 14.26
C PHE A 268 2.72 7.86 15.27
N ASN A 269 1.55 8.01 15.88
CA ASN A 269 1.00 7.02 16.80
C ASN A 269 0.58 5.75 16.03
N PRO A 270 1.19 4.57 16.30
CA PRO A 270 0.93 3.35 15.55
C PRO A 270 -0.50 2.84 15.69
N VAL A 271 -1.13 3.02 16.85
CA VAL A 271 -2.54 2.61 17.06
C VAL A 271 -3.47 3.45 16.18
N ARG A 272 -3.22 4.76 16.07
CA ARG A 272 -4.00 5.61 15.16
C ARG A 272 -3.75 5.23 13.70
N ILE A 273 -2.50 5.01 13.31
CA ILE A 273 -2.15 4.56 11.95
C ILE A 273 -2.91 3.27 11.61
N ALA A 274 -2.88 2.27 12.50
CA ALA A 274 -3.51 0.97 12.27
C ALA A 274 -5.04 1.00 12.15
N PHE A 275 -5.73 1.90 12.86
CA PHE A 275 -7.19 1.82 13.02
C PHE A 275 -7.97 3.04 12.51
N HIS A 276 -7.32 4.12 12.05
CA HIS A 276 -8.04 5.35 11.67
C HIS A 276 -9.13 5.12 10.61
N GLU A 277 -8.87 4.31 9.58
CA GLU A 277 -9.84 4.07 8.51
C GLU A 277 -10.98 3.15 8.96
N LEU A 278 -10.71 2.15 9.81
CA LEU A 278 -11.78 1.34 10.43
C LEU A 278 -12.71 2.20 11.29
N VAL A 279 -12.16 3.15 12.05
CA VAL A 279 -12.93 4.12 12.84
C VAL A 279 -13.74 5.05 11.92
N ALA A 280 -13.15 5.49 10.80
CA ALA A 280 -13.83 6.32 9.81
C ALA A 280 -15.02 5.58 9.17
N ILE A 281 -14.83 4.32 8.76
CA ILE A 281 -15.90 3.46 8.24
C ILE A 281 -17.02 3.33 9.27
N GLY A 282 -16.71 3.02 10.53
CA GLY A 282 -17.71 2.89 11.59
C GLY A 282 -18.51 4.17 11.83
N ARG A 283 -17.85 5.34 11.79
CA ARG A 283 -18.50 6.64 11.89
C ARG A 283 -19.43 6.90 10.70
N ASP A 284 -18.97 6.62 9.49
CA ASP A 284 -19.74 6.87 8.27
C ASP A 284 -20.96 5.95 8.18
N VAL A 285 -20.82 4.68 8.56
CA VAL A 285 -21.95 3.73 8.65
C VAL A 285 -23.00 4.22 9.66
N ARG A 286 -22.57 4.74 10.82
CA ARG A 286 -23.49 5.26 11.83
C ARG A 286 -24.25 6.49 11.34
N ARG A 287 -23.59 7.38 10.59
CA ARG A 287 -24.18 8.63 10.07
C ARG A 287 -24.91 8.47 8.74
N ALA A 288 -24.75 7.34 8.04
CA ALA A 288 -25.30 7.15 6.70
C ALA A 288 -26.84 7.21 6.70
N ALA A 289 -27.39 7.87 5.67
CA ALA A 289 -28.82 8.16 5.55
C ALA A 289 -29.67 6.90 5.31
N THR A 290 -29.14 5.91 4.60
CA THR A 290 -29.86 4.69 4.22
C THR A 290 -28.99 3.44 4.37
N TRP A 291 -29.59 2.26 4.37
CA TRP A 291 -28.84 0.99 4.31
C TRP A 291 -27.96 0.86 3.08
N GLY A 292 -28.40 1.39 1.92
CA GLY A 292 -27.57 1.45 0.72
C GLY A 292 -26.33 2.34 0.91
N ASP A 293 -26.48 3.46 1.60
CA ASP A 293 -25.37 4.36 1.93
C ASP A 293 -24.40 3.73 2.96
N ARG A 294 -24.92 2.91 3.89
CA ARG A 294 -24.09 2.10 4.80
C ARG A 294 -23.24 1.07 4.05
N LEU A 295 -23.84 0.33 3.12
CA LEU A 295 -23.10 -0.63 2.29
C LEU A 295 -22.04 0.06 1.44
N LYS A 296 -22.35 1.23 0.86
CA LYS A 296 -21.36 2.06 0.15
C LYS A 296 -20.23 2.50 1.05
N ALA A 297 -20.53 2.92 2.28
CA ALA A 297 -19.52 3.35 3.25
C ALA A 297 -18.53 2.24 3.64
N VAL A 298 -18.87 0.97 3.44
CA VAL A 298 -18.00 -0.18 3.76
C VAL A 298 -17.34 -0.76 2.52
N PHE A 299 -18.09 -0.94 1.43
CA PHE A 299 -17.66 -1.78 0.29
C PHE A 299 -17.39 -1.02 -1.00
N ALA A 300 -17.85 0.22 -1.14
CA ALA A 300 -17.53 1.01 -2.34
C ALA A 300 -16.04 1.40 -2.35
N PRO A 301 -15.50 1.79 -3.52
CA PRO A 301 -14.14 2.31 -3.60
C PRO A 301 -13.88 3.48 -2.64
N PRO A 302 -12.67 3.59 -2.06
CA PRO A 302 -12.27 4.75 -1.28
C PRO A 302 -12.57 6.08 -2.02
N GLY A 303 -13.04 7.09 -1.29
CA GLY A 303 -13.44 8.37 -1.88
C GLY A 303 -14.84 8.41 -2.51
N THR A 304 -15.58 7.30 -2.53
CA THR A 304 -16.99 7.29 -2.95
C THR A 304 -17.83 8.22 -2.06
N LYS A 305 -18.67 9.07 -2.68
CA LYS A 305 -19.58 9.96 -1.95
C LYS A 305 -20.71 9.15 -1.28
N VAL A 306 -20.84 9.29 0.03
CA VAL A 306 -21.90 8.70 0.85
C VAL A 306 -22.82 9.80 1.35
N ARG A 307 -24.13 9.55 1.37
CA ARG A 307 -25.12 10.48 1.95
C ARG A 307 -25.26 10.23 3.44
N PHE A 308 -25.25 11.30 4.22
CA PHE A 308 -25.40 11.26 5.68
C PHE A 308 -26.75 11.83 6.12
N GLN A 309 -27.22 11.39 7.28
CA GLN A 309 -28.35 12.00 7.96
C GLN A 309 -28.04 13.48 8.20
N VAL A 310 -28.98 14.35 7.87
CA VAL A 310 -28.90 15.76 8.26
C VAL A 310 -29.35 15.82 9.71
N ASP A 311 -28.50 16.33 10.61
CA ASP A 311 -28.91 16.57 11.99
C ASP A 311 -29.95 17.70 11.97
N GLU A 312 -31.22 17.35 12.19
CA GLU A 312 -32.36 18.28 12.22
C GLU A 312 -32.40 19.12 13.52
N LEU A 313 -31.24 19.56 14.02
CA LEU A 313 -31.13 20.30 15.27
C LEU A 313 -30.15 21.47 15.14
N ALA A 314 -30.60 22.53 14.47
CA ALA A 314 -30.39 23.93 14.86
C ALA A 314 -31.16 24.89 13.94
N GLU A 315 -32.49 24.91 14.04
CA GLU A 315 -33.29 26.11 13.71
C GLU A 315 -33.82 26.67 15.03
N PRO A 316 -33.21 27.71 15.62
CA PRO A 316 -33.92 28.52 16.60
C PRO A 316 -34.93 29.37 15.81
N GLY A 317 -36.20 28.97 15.96
CA GLY A 317 -37.41 29.59 15.43
C GLY A 317 -37.33 30.95 14.74
N GLY A 318 -37.83 30.98 13.50
CA GLY A 318 -38.81 31.96 13.05
C GLY A 318 -38.30 33.29 12.50
N ALA A 319 -38.28 33.43 11.17
CA ALA A 319 -38.76 34.63 10.47
C ALA A 319 -38.99 34.37 8.97
N SER A 320 -40.25 34.60 8.56
CA SER A 320 -40.88 34.84 7.24
C SER A 320 -40.27 34.45 5.87
N PRO A 321 -41.14 34.08 4.90
CA PRO A 321 -40.74 33.68 3.56
C PRO A 321 -40.51 34.89 2.64
N GLY A 322 -39.35 34.93 1.98
CA GLY A 322 -39.13 35.84 0.85
C GLY A 322 -37.67 36.18 0.62
N GLN A 323 -36.93 35.29 -0.04
CA GLN A 323 -35.88 35.60 -1.04
C GLN A 323 -35.24 34.31 -1.57
N PRO A 324 -35.00 34.16 -2.89
CA PRO A 324 -34.27 33.02 -3.43
C PRO A 324 -32.77 33.23 -3.20
N GLY A 325 -32.23 32.56 -2.17
CA GLY A 325 -30.84 32.68 -1.72
C GLY A 325 -29.92 31.57 -2.22
N ALA A 326 -28.84 32.01 -2.85
CA ALA A 326 -27.61 31.32 -3.26
C ALA A 326 -27.22 30.01 -2.54
N ILE A 327 -26.75 29.05 -3.36
CA ILE A 327 -26.01 27.86 -2.93
C ILE A 327 -24.74 28.32 -2.18
N ARG A 328 -24.65 28.03 -0.88
CA ARG A 328 -23.41 28.23 -0.10
C ARG A 328 -22.47 27.03 -0.26
N PRO A 329 -21.17 27.24 -0.51
CA PRO A 329 -20.19 26.16 -0.44
C PRO A 329 -19.95 25.74 1.02
N ALA A 330 -19.53 24.49 1.21
CA ALA A 330 -19.29 23.86 2.50
C ALA A 330 -18.18 24.58 3.31
N PRO A 331 -18.25 24.57 4.65
CA PRO A 331 -17.23 25.20 5.48
C PRO A 331 -15.92 24.39 5.47
N GLU A 332 -14.80 25.08 5.26
CA GLU A 332 -13.48 24.58 5.57
C GLU A 332 -13.35 24.39 7.09
N HIS A 333 -13.01 23.18 7.53
CA HIS A 333 -12.70 22.93 8.92
C HIS A 333 -11.36 23.56 9.28
N ALA A 334 -11.42 24.64 10.04
CA ALA A 334 -10.29 25.28 10.69
C ALA A 334 -9.50 24.27 11.55
N ALA A 335 -8.19 24.21 11.30
CA ALA A 335 -7.22 23.53 12.13
C ALA A 335 -7.18 24.20 13.51
N LEU A 336 -7.60 23.47 14.55
CA LEU A 336 -7.30 23.83 15.93
C LEU A 336 -5.84 23.45 16.21
N GLY A 337 -4.99 24.47 16.22
CA GLY A 337 -3.65 24.38 16.77
C GLY A 337 -3.72 24.19 18.28
N LEU A 338 -2.92 23.26 18.80
CA LEU A 338 -2.52 23.25 20.19
C LEU A 338 -1.01 23.05 20.26
N HIS A 339 -0.35 24.15 20.63
CA HIS A 339 0.97 24.16 21.24
C HIS A 339 0.92 23.46 22.60
N ALA A 340 1.82 22.49 22.80
CA ALA A 340 2.65 22.30 24.00
C ALA A 340 3.65 21.17 23.72
#